data_AF-A0A8T5DMK8-F1
#
_entry.id   AF-A0A8T5DMK8-F1
#
_cell.length_a   1.000
_cell.length_b   1.000
_cell.length_c   1.000
_cell.angle_alpha   90.00
_cell.angle_beta   90.00
_cell.angle_gamma   90.00
#
_symmetry.space_group_name_H-M   'P 1'
#
loop_
_entity.id
_entity.type
_entity.pdbx_description
1 polymer ?
#
loop_
_entity_poly.entity_id
_entity_poly.type
_entity_poly.pdbx_seq_one_letter_code
_entity_poly.pdbx_strand_id
1 'polypeptide(L)' 'MKLWPVAVILFLIIGGYVIVKTDDLDLKEGEGRTEFVFKFARWVFHLGKNIKDITGHIIDQEWLPEGSEIINQTNHS' A
#
# COMPACT_ATOMS: atom_id res chain seq x y z
N MET A 1 24.51 2.60 9.57
CA MET A 1 23.85 1.83 8.49
C MET A 1 22.38 2.25 8.46
N LYS A 2 21.85 2.66 7.30
CA LYS A 2 20.47 3.13 7.19
C LYS A 2 19.56 1.90 7.08
N LEU A 3 18.77 1.63 8.13
CA LEU A 3 17.98 0.38 8.25
C LEU A 3 16.70 0.37 7.40
N TRP A 4 16.22 1.55 7.02
CA TRP A 4 15.02 1.75 6.20
C TRP A 4 15.04 0.98 4.86
N PRO A 5 16.08 1.09 4.00
CA PRO A 5 16.13 0.32 2.76
C PRO A 5 16.19 -1.19 3.00
N VAL A 6 16.79 -1.64 4.10
CA VAL A 6 16.86 -3.08 4.44
C VAL A 6 15.45 -3.61 4.74
N ALA A 7 14.65 -2.88 5.51
CA ALA A 7 13.27 -3.25 5.80
C ALA A 7 12.41 -3.32 4.51
N VAL A 8 12.58 -2.37 3.60
CA VAL A 8 11.87 -2.36 2.30
C VAL A 8 12.27 -3.56 1.45
N ILE A 9 13.56 -3.87 1.35
CA ILE A 9 14.05 -5.03 0.61
C ILE A 9 13.49 -6.32 1.21
N LEU A 10 13.50 -6.45 2.55
CA LEU A 10 12.97 -7.63 3.23
C LEU A 10 11.48 -7.83 2.95
N PHE A 11 10.70 -6.75 2.98
CA PHE A 11 9.28 -6.76 2.62
C PHE A 11 9.05 -7.22 1.17
N LEU A 12 9.85 -6.73 0.23
CA LEU A 12 9.76 -7.16 -1.18
C LEU A 12 10.09 -8.64 -1.37
N ILE A 13 11.10 -9.16 -0.64
CA ILE A 13 11.45 -10.58 -0.67
C ILE A 13 10.29 -11.43 -0.13
N ILE A 14 9.66 -11.02 0.98
CA ILE A 14 8.50 -11.73 1.54
C ILE A 14 7.32 -11.72 0.55
N GLY A 15 7.01 -10.57 -0.06
CA GLY A 15 5.96 -10.48 -1.07
C GLY A 15 6.21 -11.41 -2.26
N GLY A 16 7.46 -11.45 -2.75
CA GLY A 16 7.87 -12.37 -3.81
C GLY A 16 7.72 -13.84 -3.39
N TYR A 17 8.14 -14.20 -2.18
CA TYR A 17 8.01 -15.55 -1.66
C TYR A 17 6.55 -16.00 -1.56
N VAL A 18 5.65 -15.13 -1.10
CA VAL A 18 4.21 -15.40 -1.02
C VAL A 18 3.62 -15.69 -2.40
N ILE A 19 3.98 -14.91 -3.43
CA ILE A 19 3.50 -15.13 -4.80
C ILE A 19 3.95 -16.48 -5.33
N VAL A 20 5.25 -16.81 -5.19
CA VAL A 20 5.79 -18.11 -5.64
C VAL A 20 5.08 -19.27 -4.97
N LYS A 21 4.79 -19.16 -3.67
CA LYS A 21 4.11 -20.20 -2.91
C LYS A 21 2.62 -20.32 -3.19
N THR A 22 1.94 -19.22 -3.49
CA THR A 22 0.49 -19.22 -3.72
C THR A 22 0.13 -19.78 -5.09
N ASP A 23 0.97 -19.49 -6.08
CA ASP A 23 0.74 -19.87 -7.47
C ASP A 23 1.57 -21.10 -7.90
N ASP A 24 2.26 -21.76 -6.96
CA ASP A 24 3.15 -22.92 -7.17
C ASP A 24 4.10 -22.75 -8.37
N LEU A 25 4.67 -21.55 -8.50
CA LEU A 25 5.46 -21.18 -9.67
C LEU A 25 6.82 -21.88 -9.67
N ASP A 26 7.10 -22.66 -10.72
CA ASP A 26 8.44 -23.16 -10.96
C ASP A 26 9.31 -22.08 -11.61
N LEU A 27 10.12 -21.42 -10.78
CA LEU A 27 11.07 -20.39 -11.23
C LEU A 27 12.26 -20.95 -12.04
N LYS A 28 12.40 -22.28 -12.14
CA LYS A 28 13.43 -22.89 -13.01
C LYS A 28 12.99 -22.85 -14.47
N GLU A 29 11.69 -22.88 -14.73
CA GLU A 29 11.13 -22.79 -16.07
C GLU A 29 11.09 -21.34 -16.56
N GLY A 30 11.17 -21.15 -17.88
CA GLY A 30 11.09 -19.81 -18.49
C GLY A 30 9.72 -19.17 -18.31
N GLU A 31 8.66 -19.99 -18.39
CA GLU A 31 7.28 -19.57 -18.24
C GLU A 31 6.98 -19.13 -16.79
N GLY A 32 7.34 -19.96 -15.80
CA GLY A 32 7.16 -19.62 -14.38
C GLY A 32 7.92 -18.35 -13.95
N ARG A 33 9.08 -18.06 -14.56
CA ARG A 33 9.79 -16.78 -14.36
C ARG A 33 9.02 -15.58 -14.93
N THR A 34 8.48 -15.72 -16.13
CA THR A 34 7.72 -14.66 -16.78
C THR A 34 6.45 -14.36 -16.00
N GLU A 35 5.74 -15.40 -15.56
CA GLU A 35 4.54 -15.29 -14.77
C GLU A 35 4.82 -14.67 -13.40
N PHE A 36 5.91 -15.07 -12.73
CA PHE A 36 6.37 -14.46 -11.49
C PHE A 36 6.60 -12.95 -11.67
N VAL A 37 7.37 -12.54 -12.68
CA VAL A 37 7.67 -11.11 -12.91
C VAL A 37 6.38 -10.32 -13.15
N PHE A 38 5.45 -10.87 -13.92
CA PHE A 38 4.18 -10.21 -14.20
C PHE A 38 3.33 -10.06 -12.93
N LYS A 39 3.17 -11.14 -12.15
CA LYS A 39 2.41 -11.12 -10.89
C LYS A 39 3.05 -10.21 -9.84
N PHE A 40 4.37 -10.28 -9.70
CA PHE A 40 5.13 -9.44 -8.78
C PHE A 40 5.00 -7.96 -9.15
N ALA A 41 5.18 -7.60 -10.42
CA ALA A 41 5.01 -6.22 -10.88
C ALA A 41 3.58 -5.71 -10.66
N ARG A 42 2.55 -6.53 -10.96
CA ARG A 42 1.15 -6.18 -10.70
C ARG A 42 0.90 -5.96 -9.20
N TRP A 43 1.44 -6.80 -8.34
CA TRP A 43 1.33 -6.65 -6.88
C TRP A 43 1.96 -5.35 -6.38
N VAL A 44 3.20 -5.04 -6.81
CA VAL A 44 3.88 -3.78 -6.46
C VAL A 44 3.07 -2.57 -6.95
N PHE A 45 2.52 -2.63 -8.16
CA PHE A 45 1.68 -1.56 -8.70
C PHE A 45 0.41 -1.34 -7.87
N HIS A 46 -0.28 -2.41 -7.49
CA HIS A 46 -1.45 -2.33 -6.61
C HIS A 46 -1.09 -1.76 -5.23
N LEU A 47 0.07 -2.14 -4.68
CA LEU A 47 0.55 -1.60 -3.42
C LEU A 47 0.76 -0.08 -3.52
N GLY A 48 1.40 0.39 -4.59
CA GLY A 48 1.59 1.81 -4.85
C GLY A 48 0.28 2.58 -4.99
N LYS A 49 -0.72 2.00 -5.69
CA LYS A 49 -2.05 2.59 -5.81
C LYS A 49 -2.74 2.71 -4.45
N ASN A 50 -2.71 1.66 -3.64
CA ASN A 50 -3.29 1.67 -2.29
C ASN A 50 -2.63 2.71 -1.39
N ILE A 51 -1.30 2.86 -1.45
CA ILE A 51 -0.58 3.89 -0.70
C ILE A 51 -1.03 5.29 -1.14
N LYS A 52 -1.15 5.51 -2.45
CA LYS A 52 -1.65 6.79 -3.00
C LYS A 52 -3.07 7.09 -2.51
N ASP A 53 -3.96 6.11 -2.55
CA ASP A 53 -5.35 6.28 -2.14
C ASP A 53 -5.45 6.58 -0.62
N ILE A 54 -4.67 5.87 0.22
CA ILE A 54 -4.57 6.15 1.66
C ILE A 54 -4.01 7.55 1.91
N THR A 55 -2.94 7.94 1.22
CA THR A 55 -2.33 9.26 1.37
C THR A 55 -3.29 10.37 0.94
N GLY A 56 -4.01 10.16 -0.17
CA GLY A 56 -5.07 11.05 -0.63
C GLY A 56 -6.17 11.19 0.43
N HIS A 57 -6.61 10.09 1.04
CA HIS A 57 -7.59 10.12 2.10
C HIS A 57 -7.10 10.85 3.36
N ILE A 58 -5.84 10.68 3.76
CA ILE A 58 -5.26 11.39 4.91
C ILE A 58 -5.17 12.89 4.62
N ILE A 59 -4.71 13.28 3.43
CA ILE A 59 -4.72 14.69 3.01
C ILE A 59 -6.16 15.22 3.03
N ASP A 60 -7.11 14.41 2.56
CA ASP A 60 -8.52 14.75 2.56
C ASP A 60 -9.08 15.00 3.96
N GLN A 61 -8.64 14.21 4.93
CA GLN A 61 -9.01 14.38 6.33
C GLN A 61 -8.29 15.53 7.02
N GLU A 62 -7.02 15.80 6.69
CA GLU A 62 -6.26 16.93 7.23
C GLU A 62 -6.84 18.28 6.79
N TRP A 63 -7.37 18.39 5.56
CA TRP A 63 -7.99 19.64 5.11
C TRP A 63 -9.43 19.83 5.60
N LEU A 64 -10.09 18.79 6.13
CA LEU A 64 -11.39 18.96 6.78
C LEU A 64 -11.16 19.82 8.04
N PRO A 65 -11.73 21.03 8.13
CA PRO A 65 -11.51 21.89 9.28
C PRO A 65 -11.95 21.16 10.55
N GLU A 66 -11.10 21.14 11.57
CA GLU A 66 -11.41 20.60 12.89
C GLU A 66 -12.63 21.32 13.46
N GLY A 67 -13.81 20.72 13.29
CA GLY A 67 -15.05 21.26 13.81
C GLY A 67 -15.47 22.57 13.11
N SER A 68 -16.59 22.50 12.41
CA SER A 68 -17.53 23.61 12.60
C SER A 68 -17.75 23.69 14.11
N GLU A 69 -17.29 24.77 14.73
CA GLU A 69 -17.88 25.22 15.98
C GLU A 69 -19.39 25.20 15.75
N ILE A 70 -20.08 24.22 16.35
CA ILE A 70 -21.52 24.31 16.50
C ILE A 70 -21.70 25.49 17.44
N ILE A 71 -21.79 26.70 16.87
CA ILE A 71 -22.17 27.92 17.58
C ILE A 71 -23.60 27.65 18.03
N ASN A 72 -23.73 27.08 19.22
CA ASN A 72 -25.01 26.78 19.84
C ASN A 72 -25.60 28.13 20.26
N GLN A 73 -26.18 28.87 19.32
CA GLN A 73 -27.02 30.03 19.59
C GLN A 73 -28.32 29.54 20.23
N THR A 74 -28.25 29.13 21.49
CA THR A 74 -29.41 29.10 22.38
C THR A 74 -29.31 30.33 23.28
N ASN A 75 -29.52 31.51 22.67
CA ASN A 75 -29.87 32.69 23.44
C ASN A 75 -31.23 32.41 24.08
N HIS A 76 -31.20 32.21 25.39
CA HIS A 76 -32.36 32.15 26.26
C HIS A 76 -33.18 33.45 26.09
N SER A 77 -34.45 33.29 25.72
CA SER A 77 -35.50 34.31 25.71
C SER A 77 -35.92 34.72 27.12
#